data_AF-A0A075WF54-F1
#
_entry.id   AF-A0A075WF54-F1
#
_cell.length_a   1.000
_cell.length_b   1.000
_cell.length_c   1.000
_cell.angle_alpha   90.00
_cell.angle_beta   90.00
_cell.angle_gamma   90.00
#
_symmetry.space_group_name_H-M   'P 1'
#
loop_
_entity.id
_entity.type
_entity.pdbx_description
1 polymer ?
#
loop_
_entity_poly.entity_id
_entity_poly.type
_entity_poly.pdbx_seq_one_letter_code
_entity_poly.pdbx_strand_id
1 'polypeptide(L)'
;MPRLTRRRFIGLAAGVAGMTLFGGLRMPKARAAENSLKIWNWSYYIDEALLDEFAAHAGIPRVSIVYDEYDDPNVVLSRLEAGKSGYDVVIIPDYILDVWQKA
;
A
#
# COMPACT_ATOMS: atom_id res chain seq x y z
N MET A 1 36.31 -16.50 -44.27
CA MET A 1 36.18 -16.18 -42.84
C MET A 1 36.81 -14.81 -42.57
N PRO A 2 36.07 -13.75 -42.20
CA PRO A 2 36.67 -12.45 -41.96
C PRO A 2 37.36 -12.43 -40.58
N ARG A 3 38.66 -12.10 -40.56
CA ARG A 3 39.46 -12.01 -39.33
C ARG A 3 39.07 -10.78 -38.52
N LEU A 4 38.62 -11.01 -37.27
CA LEU A 4 38.26 -9.96 -36.32
C LEU A 4 39.52 -9.35 -35.72
N THR A 5 39.90 -8.16 -36.19
CA THR A 5 41.06 -7.43 -35.66
C THR A 5 40.68 -6.66 -34.40
N ARG A 6 41.58 -6.66 -33.40
CA ARG A 6 41.44 -6.09 -32.03
C ARG A 6 40.82 -4.69 -31.93
N ARG A 7 40.86 -3.90 -33.01
CA ARG A 7 40.28 -2.56 -33.11
C ARG A 7 38.74 -2.55 -33.17
N ARG A 8 38.09 -3.66 -33.55
CA ARG A 8 36.62 -3.80 -33.53
C ARG A 8 36.06 -4.11 -32.14
N PHE A 9 36.89 -4.59 -31.21
CA PHE A 9 36.49 -4.90 -29.83
C PHE A 9 36.28 -3.64 -28.98
N ILE A 10 37.12 -2.61 -29.19
CA ILE A 10 37.05 -1.35 -28.45
C ILE A 10 35.82 -0.51 -28.88
N GLY A 11 35.40 -0.60 -30.14
CA GLY A 11 34.20 0.08 -30.62
C GLY A 11 32.88 -0.47 -30.05
N LEU A 12 32.84 -1.75 -29.66
CA LEU A 12 31.63 -2.37 -29.08
C LEU A 12 31.48 -2.03 -27.59
N ALA A 13 32.58 -1.89 -26.85
CA ALA A 13 32.55 -1.52 -25.43
C ALA A 13 32.12 -0.06 -25.20
N ALA A 14 32.44 0.86 -26.13
CA ALA A 14 32.01 2.24 -26.07
C ALA A 14 30.50 2.42 -26.32
N GLY A 15 29.87 1.53 -27.10
CA GLY A 15 28.42 1.55 -27.34
C GLY A 15 27.60 1.12 -26.13
N VAL A 16 28.14 0.24 -25.27
CA VAL A 16 27.46 -0.21 -24.04
C VAL A 16 27.64 0.78 -22.89
N ALA A 17 28.78 1.48 -22.82
CA ALA A 17 29.04 2.49 -21.79
C ALA A 17 28.29 3.82 -22.01
N GLY A 18 27.97 4.18 -23.27
CA GLY A 18 27.19 5.39 -23.56
C GLY A 18 25.71 5.30 -23.15
N MET A 19 25.17 4.08 -23.03
CA MET A 19 23.75 3.84 -22.73
C MET A 19 23.41 3.99 -21.23
N THR A 20 24.40 3.94 -20.35
CA THR A 20 24.20 4.13 -18.89
C THR A 20 24.23 5.60 -18.47
N LEU A 21 24.78 6.50 -19.29
CA LEU A 21 25.01 7.91 -18.91
C LEU A 21 23.94 8.91 -19.38
N PHE A 22 23.00 8.54 -20.28
CA PHE A 22 22.01 9.51 -20.79
C PHE A 22 20.56 9.00 -20.95
N GLY A 23 20.27 7.74 -20.64
CA GLY A 23 18.97 7.14 -20.98
C GLY A 23 18.49 6.09 -19.99
N GLY A 24 18.85 6.21 -18.71
CA GLY A 24 18.24 5.42 -17.66
C GLY A 24 16.76 5.76 -17.57
N LEU A 25 15.94 5.08 -18.37
CA LEU A 25 14.50 5.12 -18.32
C LEU A 25 14.12 4.82 -16.86
N ARG A 26 13.83 5.87 -16.09
CA ARG A 26 13.18 5.74 -14.79
C ARG A 26 11.77 5.28 -15.10
N MET A 27 11.63 3.99 -15.38
CA MET A 27 10.32 3.36 -15.38
C MET A 27 9.71 3.71 -14.03
N PRO A 28 8.57 4.42 -13.99
CA PRO A 28 7.85 4.55 -12.75
C PRO A 28 7.63 3.13 -12.26
N LYS A 29 8.21 2.78 -11.11
CA LYS A 29 7.85 1.54 -10.41
C LYS A 29 6.34 1.64 -10.27
N ALA A 30 5.61 0.83 -11.03
CA ALA A 30 4.19 0.68 -10.84
C ALA A 30 4.04 0.32 -9.36
N ARG A 31 3.51 1.27 -8.59
CA ARG A 31 3.15 1.03 -7.20
C ARG A 31 2.06 -0.01 -7.33
N ALA A 32 2.39 -1.28 -7.10
CA ALA A 32 1.36 -2.29 -6.90
C ALA A 32 0.45 -1.69 -5.82
N ALA A 33 -0.82 -1.46 -6.16
CA ALA A 33 -1.79 -1.08 -5.16
C ALA A 33 -1.66 -2.12 -4.05
N GLU A 34 -1.36 -1.67 -2.82
CA GLU A 34 -1.39 -2.55 -1.67
C GLU A 34 -2.83 -3.07 -1.61
N ASN A 35 -3.06 -4.32 -2.02
CA ASN A 35 -4.37 -4.95 -2.02
C ASN A 35 -4.78 -5.32 -0.58
N SER A 36 -4.57 -4.41 0.36
CA SER A 36 -4.92 -4.59 1.77
C SER A 36 -6.12 -3.73 2.12
N LEU A 37 -7.08 -4.31 2.83
CA LEU A 37 -8.20 -3.59 3.43
C LEU A 37 -7.88 -3.36 4.91
N LYS A 38 -7.81 -2.10 5.34
CA LYS A 38 -7.52 -1.73 6.72
C LYS A 38 -8.80 -1.25 7.41
N ILE A 39 -9.23 -1.99 8.42
CA ILE A 39 -10.45 -1.73 9.20
C ILE A 39 -10.04 -1.44 10.64
N TRP A 40 -10.63 -0.40 11.24
CA TRP A 40 -10.49 -0.12 12.66
C TRP A 40 -11.87 -0.14 13.34
N ASN A 41 -12.07 -1.07 14.27
CA ASN A 41 -13.36 -1.28 14.94
C ASN A 41 -13.23 -1.29 16.47
N TRP A 42 -14.37 -1.22 17.16
CA TRP A 42 -14.43 -1.44 18.60
C TRP A 42 -14.02 -2.88 18.94
N SER A 43 -13.27 -3.05 20.03
CA SER A 43 -12.83 -4.37 20.48
C SER A 43 -14.00 -5.31 20.76
N TYR A 44 -13.84 -6.58 20.42
CA TYR A 44 -14.84 -7.64 20.62
C TYR A 44 -16.20 -7.40 19.94
N TYR A 45 -16.27 -6.53 18.92
CA TYR A 45 -17.53 -6.18 18.26
C TYR A 45 -17.84 -7.01 17.01
N ILE A 46 -16.90 -7.85 16.55
CA ILE A 46 -17.10 -8.78 15.45
C ILE A 46 -16.74 -10.21 15.87
N ASP A 47 -17.37 -11.18 15.23
CA ASP A 47 -16.86 -12.56 15.20
C ASP A 47 -15.75 -12.66 14.14
N GLU A 48 -14.55 -13.09 14.53
CA GLU A 48 -13.40 -13.22 13.63
C GLU A 48 -13.68 -14.14 12.43
N ALA A 49 -14.57 -15.12 12.58
CA ALA A 49 -14.94 -16.03 11.48
C ALA A 49 -15.62 -15.29 10.30
N LEU A 50 -16.30 -14.17 10.58
CA LEU A 50 -16.93 -13.35 9.53
C LEU A 50 -15.90 -12.67 8.63
N LEU A 51 -14.67 -12.45 9.11
CA LEU A 51 -13.59 -11.90 8.29
C LEU A 51 -13.10 -12.93 7.26
N ASP A 52 -13.12 -14.22 7.59
CA ASP A 52 -12.80 -15.32 6.67
C ASP A 52 -13.88 -15.47 5.61
N GLU A 53 -15.15 -15.42 6.03
CA GLU A 53 -16.28 -15.44 5.10
C GLU A 53 -16.25 -14.24 4.16
N PHE A 54 -16.00 -13.03 4.69
CA PHE A 54 -15.88 -11.83 3.88
C PHE A 54 -14.73 -11.93 2.88
N ALA A 55 -13.55 -12.42 3.30
CA ALA A 55 -12.42 -12.64 2.41
C ALA A 55 -12.79 -13.56 1.22
N ALA A 56 -13.48 -14.67 1.50
CA ALA A 56 -13.93 -15.60 0.48
C ALA A 56 -14.95 -14.98 -0.49
N HIS A 57 -15.93 -14.23 0.03
CA HIS A 57 -16.98 -13.59 -0.79
C HIS A 57 -16.45 -12.41 -1.62
N ALA A 58 -15.58 -11.59 -1.03
CA ALA A 58 -15.00 -10.42 -1.69
C ALA A 58 -13.86 -10.78 -2.65
N GLY A 59 -13.38 -12.04 -2.63
CA GLY A 59 -12.27 -12.50 -3.47
C GLY A 59 -10.93 -11.88 -3.08
N ILE A 60 -10.78 -11.44 -1.83
CA ILE A 60 -9.54 -10.89 -1.30
C ILE A 60 -8.87 -11.89 -0.35
N PRO A 61 -7.53 -12.00 -0.32
CA PRO A 61 -6.85 -12.87 0.64
C PRO A 61 -7.14 -12.43 2.09
N ARG A 62 -7.45 -13.38 2.99
CA ARG A 62 -7.68 -13.07 4.41
C ARG A 62 -6.53 -12.30 5.07
N VAL A 63 -5.30 -12.64 4.69
CA VAL A 63 -4.06 -12.01 5.19
C VAL A 63 -3.90 -10.55 4.75
N SER A 64 -4.68 -10.11 3.75
CA SER A 64 -4.68 -8.71 3.32
C SER A 64 -5.75 -7.88 4.03
N ILE A 65 -6.59 -8.49 4.86
CA ILE A 65 -7.49 -7.77 5.75
C ILE A 65 -6.74 -7.49 7.05
N VAL A 66 -6.38 -6.23 7.27
CA VAL A 66 -5.84 -5.75 8.55
C VAL A 66 -7.01 -5.26 9.37
N TYR A 67 -7.29 -5.94 10.46
CA TYR A 67 -8.38 -5.61 11.37
C TYR A 67 -7.78 -5.22 12.71
N ASP A 68 -7.81 -3.93 13.00
CA ASP A 68 -7.36 -3.39 14.28
C ASP A 68 -8.56 -3.08 15.16
N GLU A 69 -8.35 -3.16 16.47
CA GLU A 69 -9.36 -2.90 17.48
C GLU A 69 -9.01 -1.65 18.30
N TYR A 70 -10.02 -1.03 18.91
CA TYR A 70 -9.85 0.01 19.93
C TYR A 70 -10.87 -0.11 21.05
N ASP A 71 -10.47 0.31 22.25
CA ASP A 71 -11.32 0.37 23.43
C ASP A 71 -11.78 1.78 23.78
N ASP A 72 -11.07 2.81 23.30
CA ASP A 72 -11.36 4.22 23.55
C ASP A 72 -11.49 5.01 22.23
N PRO A 73 -12.69 5.53 21.91
CA PRO A 73 -12.93 6.25 20.67
C PRO A 73 -12.24 7.62 20.62
N ASN A 74 -11.78 8.18 21.74
CA ASN A 74 -10.97 9.40 21.73
C ASN A 74 -9.62 9.18 21.03
N VAL A 75 -9.06 7.97 21.12
CA VAL A 75 -7.83 7.59 20.40
C VAL A 75 -8.06 7.63 18.88
N VAL A 76 -9.23 7.15 18.44
CA VAL A 76 -9.64 7.23 17.04
C VAL A 76 -9.78 8.67 16.60
N LEU A 77 -10.52 9.48 17.38
CA LEU A 77 -10.74 10.90 17.09
C LEU A 77 -9.43 11.66 16.91
N SER A 78 -8.48 11.54 17.85
CA SER A 78 -7.18 12.21 17.75
C SER A 78 -6.42 11.84 16.46
N ARG A 79 -6.56 10.59 15.98
CA ARG A 79 -5.92 10.15 14.74
C ARG A 79 -6.64 10.65 13.49
N LEU A 80 -7.95 10.78 13.54
CA LEU A 80 -8.76 11.39 12.48
C LEU A 80 -8.46 12.90 12.36
N GLU A 81 -8.37 13.62 13.49
CA GLU A 81 -8.00 15.04 13.53
C GLU A 81 -6.60 15.31 12.98
N ALA A 82 -5.65 14.38 13.17
CA ALA A 82 -4.32 14.44 12.55
C ALA A 82 -4.35 14.30 11.01
N GLY A 83 -5.51 14.06 10.40
CA GLY A 83 -5.76 14.09 8.96
C GLY A 83 -5.32 12.83 8.20
N LYS A 84 -4.81 11.80 8.89
CA LYS A 84 -4.42 10.51 8.30
C LYS A 84 -4.68 9.37 9.27
N SER A 85 -5.88 8.77 9.19
CA SER A 85 -6.19 7.52 9.89
C SER A 85 -5.21 6.40 9.50
N GLY A 86 -4.93 6.30 8.19
CA GLY A 86 -4.25 5.14 7.61
C GLY A 86 -5.15 3.92 7.47
N TYR A 87 -6.47 4.07 7.69
CA TYR A 87 -7.50 3.03 7.58
C TYR A 87 -8.50 3.39 6.50
N ASP A 88 -9.03 2.38 5.82
CA ASP A 88 -10.04 2.51 4.77
C ASP A 88 -11.45 2.61 5.36
N VAL A 89 -11.70 1.85 6.43
CA VAL A 89 -12.97 1.86 7.16
C VAL A 89 -12.68 2.01 8.64
N VAL A 90 -13.38 2.95 9.28
CA VAL A 90 -13.32 3.16 10.72
C VAL A 90 -14.75 3.17 11.24
N ILE A 91 -15.04 2.31 12.20
CA ILE A 91 -16.34 2.23 12.85
C ILE A 91 -16.22 3.04 14.14
N ILE A 92 -17.09 4.03 14.34
CA ILE A 92 -17.10 4.90 15.52
C ILE A 92 -18.52 5.07 16.07
N PRO A 93 -18.67 5.35 17.38
CA PRO A 93 -19.93 5.81 17.94
C PRO A 93 -20.41 7.11 17.29
N ASP A 94 -21.72 7.28 17.20
CA ASP A 94 -22.36 8.44 16.58
C ASP A 94 -21.88 9.78 17.17
N TYR A 95 -21.72 9.87 18.49
CA TYR A 95 -21.28 11.10 19.14
C TYR A 95 -19.88 11.57 18.73
N ILE A 96 -19.02 10.68 18.20
CA ILE A 96 -17.70 11.06 17.69
C ILE A 96 -17.82 11.82 16.37
N LEU A 97 -18.82 11.51 15.54
CA LEU A 97 -19.08 12.24 14.30
C LEU A 97 -19.44 13.69 14.59
N ASP A 98 -20.27 13.92 15.61
CA ASP A 98 -20.68 15.26 16.05
C ASP A 98 -19.50 16.10 16.53
N VAL A 99 -18.53 15.47 17.21
CA VAL A 99 -17.32 16.15 17.68
C VAL A 99 -16.40 16.44 16.50
N TRP A 100 -16.16 15.45 15.64
CA TRP A 100 -15.27 15.56 14.50
C TRP A 100 -15.74 16.59 13.46
N GLN A 101 -17.04 16.68 13.18
CA GLN A 101 -17.58 17.65 12.22
C GLN A 101 -17.56 19.11 12.73
N LYS A 102 -17.41 19.31 14.05
CA LYS A 102 -17.38 20.64 14.67
C LYS A 102 -15.96 21.17 14.91
N ALA A 103 -14.95 20.32 14.74
CA ALA A 103 -13.53 20.69 14.83
C ALA A 103 -13.04 21.29 13.50
#